data_AF-A0AAU0R017-F1
#
_entry.id   AF-A0AAU0R017-F1
#
_cell.length_a   1.000
_cell.length_b   1.000
_cell.length_c   1.000
_cell.angle_alpha   90.00
_cell.angle_beta   90.00
_cell.angle_gamma   90.00
#
_symmetry.space_group_name_H-M   'P 1'
#
loop_
_entity.id
_entity.type
_entity.pdbx_description
1 polymer ?
#
loop_
_entity_poly.entity_id
_entity_poly.type
_entity_poly.pdbx_seq_one_letter_code
_entity_poly.pdbx_strand_id
1 'polypeptide(L)'
;MENQLKEIIGALIAAIGTITSAIGSTPFYFIGSNVREELNIYGNVLQAVGNALEADGQGEISLEKIGNEIQSIGNVTVISGLVIEFKDETKIKLVIAGNWTQALGGLTALADEFEDASDKDESFNIIGNLLQAIGNSLQAIGGIYELKSIRRERQDSKDQLVNDTEGNLDNQVNSELDKKKEGQSIDTIGSWIQALGSVFSLIGQIREESEELEGSDK
;
A
#
# COMPACT_ATOMS: atom_id res chain seq x y z
N MET A 1 15.58 3.59 24.69
CA MET A 1 14.65 2.54 25.18
C MET A 1 13.19 2.78 24.83
N GLU A 2 12.48 3.82 25.32
CA GLU A 2 11.04 3.96 25.02
C GLU A 2 10.76 4.26 23.54
N ASN A 3 11.57 5.13 22.93
CA ASN A 3 11.44 5.52 21.51
C ASN A 3 11.79 4.38 20.56
N GLN A 4 12.97 3.77 20.72
CA GLN A 4 13.43 2.58 20.00
C GLN A 4 12.41 1.43 20.00
N LEU A 5 11.74 1.21 21.15
CA LEU A 5 10.67 0.22 21.24
C LEU A 5 9.42 0.62 20.42
N LYS A 6 9.08 1.91 20.34
CA LYS A 6 7.99 2.39 19.48
C LYS A 6 8.30 2.15 18.01
N GLU A 7 9.54 2.35 17.58
CA GLU A 7 9.95 2.13 16.19
C GLU A 7 9.76 0.66 15.79
N ILE A 8 10.31 -0.28 16.58
CA ILE A 8 10.13 -1.72 16.34
C ILE A 8 8.65 -2.12 16.37
N ILE A 9 7.87 -1.63 17.34
CA ILE A 9 6.44 -1.96 17.43
C ILE A 9 5.66 -1.35 16.25
N GLY A 10 6.02 -0.14 15.82
CA GLY A 10 5.45 0.53 14.66
C GLY A 10 5.65 -0.30 13.40
N ALA A 11 6.90 -0.65 13.10
CA ALA A 11 7.26 -1.49 11.96
C ALA A 11 6.56 -2.87 12.01
N LEU A 12 6.44 -3.48 13.20
CA LEU A 12 5.74 -4.76 13.38
C LEU A 12 4.25 -4.64 13.05
N ILE A 13 3.59 -3.60 13.56
CA ILE A 13 2.18 -3.34 13.28
C ILE A 13 1.97 -3.09 11.79
N ALA A 14 2.86 -2.31 11.15
CA ALA A 14 2.82 -2.04 9.72
C ALA A 14 2.95 -3.33 8.89
N ALA A 15 3.91 -4.20 9.23
CA ALA A 15 4.10 -5.48 8.56
C ALA A 15 2.90 -6.44 8.71
N ILE A 16 2.30 -6.51 9.90
CA ILE A 16 1.05 -7.26 10.09
C ILE A 16 -0.07 -6.66 9.22
N GLY A 17 -0.14 -5.33 9.15
CA GLY A 17 -1.09 -4.61 8.33
C GLY A 17 -0.98 -4.93 6.84
N THR A 18 0.23 -4.90 6.28
CA THR A 18 0.44 -5.20 4.85
C THR A 18 0.14 -6.65 4.52
N ILE A 19 0.52 -7.61 5.38
CA ILE A 19 0.16 -9.02 5.21
C ILE A 19 -1.37 -9.19 5.23
N THR A 20 -2.05 -8.54 6.17
CA THR A 20 -3.51 -8.59 6.29
C THR A 20 -4.19 -8.01 5.03
N SER A 21 -3.67 -6.87 4.55
CA SER A 21 -4.13 -6.22 3.31
C SER A 21 -3.95 -7.15 2.10
N ALA A 22 -2.78 -7.78 1.96
CA ALA A 22 -2.49 -8.71 0.87
C ALA A 22 -3.39 -9.94 0.86
N ILE A 23 -3.74 -10.47 2.04
CA ILE A 23 -4.74 -11.53 2.18
C ILE A 23 -6.12 -11.02 1.71
N GLY A 24 -6.51 -9.80 2.07
CA GLY A 24 -7.77 -9.18 1.64
C GLY A 24 -7.86 -8.95 0.12
N SER A 25 -6.78 -8.52 -0.51
CA SER A 25 -6.69 -8.31 -1.96
C SER A 25 -6.70 -9.63 -2.76
N THR A 26 -6.29 -10.74 -2.15
CA THR A 26 -6.22 -12.03 -2.83
C THR A 26 -7.59 -12.73 -2.91
N PRO A 27 -8.08 -13.14 -4.09
CA PRO A 27 -9.36 -13.82 -4.25
C PRO A 27 -9.30 -15.32 -3.91
N PHE A 28 -8.96 -15.65 -2.65
CA PHE A 28 -9.00 -17.03 -2.18
C PHE A 28 -10.43 -17.60 -2.24
N TYR A 29 -10.59 -18.81 -2.78
CA TYR A 29 -11.89 -19.46 -2.95
C TYR A 29 -12.64 -19.69 -1.62
N PHE A 30 -11.93 -19.72 -0.50
CA PHE A 30 -12.46 -20.00 0.84
C PHE A 30 -12.70 -18.74 1.68
N ILE A 31 -12.34 -17.54 1.20
CA ILE A 31 -12.60 -16.27 1.90
C ILE A 31 -13.63 -15.46 1.11
N GLY A 32 -14.76 -15.15 1.76
CA GLY A 32 -15.83 -14.35 1.15
C GLY A 32 -15.38 -12.92 0.81
N SER A 33 -16.01 -12.30 -0.19
CA SER A 33 -15.70 -10.93 -0.63
C SER A 33 -15.82 -9.90 0.49
N ASN A 34 -16.83 -10.02 1.36
CA ASN A 34 -17.04 -9.09 2.46
C ASN A 34 -15.90 -9.17 3.49
N VAL A 35 -15.48 -10.39 3.83
CA VAL A 35 -14.36 -10.61 4.76
C VAL A 35 -13.05 -10.10 4.14
N ARG A 36 -12.85 -10.29 2.85
CA ARG A 36 -11.70 -9.75 2.11
C ARG A 36 -11.65 -8.22 2.14
N GLU A 37 -12.79 -7.56 1.93
CA GLU A 37 -12.90 -6.11 2.01
C GLU A 37 -12.58 -5.60 3.42
N GLU A 38 -13.13 -6.26 4.45
CA GLU A 38 -12.81 -5.96 5.85
C GLU A 38 -11.32 -6.16 6.15
N LEU A 39 -10.71 -7.26 5.71
CA LEU A 39 -9.27 -7.50 5.88
C LEU A 39 -8.43 -6.42 5.19
N ASN A 40 -8.84 -5.96 4.01
CA ASN A 40 -8.16 -4.87 3.32
C ASN A 40 -8.24 -3.57 4.14
N ILE A 41 -9.41 -3.23 4.68
CA ILE A 41 -9.60 -2.06 5.54
C ILE A 41 -8.73 -2.16 6.81
N TYR A 42 -8.83 -3.27 7.55
CA TYR A 42 -8.04 -3.47 8.78
C TYR A 42 -6.54 -3.47 8.50
N GLY A 43 -6.12 -4.06 7.38
CA GLY A 43 -4.72 -4.04 6.95
C GLY A 43 -4.19 -2.62 6.74
N ASN A 44 -4.93 -1.76 6.03
CA ASN A 44 -4.56 -0.37 5.83
C ASN A 44 -4.60 0.44 7.14
N VAL A 45 -5.54 0.16 8.05
CA VAL A 45 -5.59 0.80 9.38
C VAL A 45 -4.35 0.48 10.19
N LEU A 46 -3.95 -0.80 10.24
CA LEU A 46 -2.74 -1.23 10.93
C LEU A 46 -1.51 -0.55 10.32
N GLN A 47 -1.39 -0.49 8.99
CA GLN A 47 -0.29 0.22 8.32
C GLN A 47 -0.24 1.71 8.70
N ALA A 48 -1.38 2.41 8.66
CA ALA A 48 -1.44 3.82 9.05
C ALA A 48 -0.92 4.05 10.48
N VAL A 49 -1.34 3.20 11.42
CA VAL A 49 -0.94 3.28 12.82
C VAL A 49 0.52 2.88 13.01
N GLY A 50 0.97 1.81 12.35
CA GLY A 50 2.33 1.33 12.43
C GLY A 50 3.33 2.40 11.97
N ASN A 51 3.13 2.94 10.78
CA ASN A 51 4.02 3.98 10.22
C ASN A 51 3.99 5.27 11.05
N ALA A 52 2.82 5.65 11.60
CA ALA A 52 2.72 6.81 12.49
C ALA A 52 3.45 6.59 13.82
N LEU A 53 3.39 5.37 14.37
CA LEU A 53 4.08 5.02 15.62
C LEU A 53 5.59 4.95 15.43
N GLU A 54 6.05 4.45 14.27
CA GLU A 54 7.45 4.44 13.88
C GLU A 54 8.00 5.87 13.78
N ALA A 55 7.32 6.75 13.04
CA ALA A 55 7.68 8.17 12.96
C ALA A 55 7.64 8.91 14.32
N ASP A 56 6.73 8.53 15.23
CA ASP A 56 6.68 9.09 16.60
C ASP A 56 7.84 8.58 17.49
N GLY A 57 8.35 7.38 17.22
CA GLY A 57 9.55 6.84 17.86
C GLY A 57 10.80 7.63 17.47
N GLN A 58 10.91 8.00 16.19
CA GLN A 58 12.04 8.73 15.64
C GLN A 58 12.17 10.11 16.28
N GLY A 59 13.32 10.39 16.88
CA GLY A 59 13.57 11.61 17.67
C GLY A 59 13.64 12.89 16.82
N GLU A 60 14.76 13.08 16.11
CA GLU A 60 14.99 14.24 15.24
C GLU A 60 14.23 14.12 13.91
N ILE A 61 14.21 15.21 13.13
CA ILE A 61 13.59 15.19 11.80
C ILE A 61 14.54 14.53 10.82
N SER A 62 14.15 13.37 10.29
CA SER A 62 14.78 12.66 9.18
C SER A 62 13.81 12.52 7.99
N LEU A 63 14.34 12.23 6.80
CA LEU A 63 13.57 11.84 5.63
C LEU A 63 12.87 10.49 5.85
N GLU A 64 13.42 9.62 6.70
CA GLU A 64 12.74 8.40 7.16
C GLU A 64 11.44 8.74 7.91
N LYS A 65 11.51 9.64 8.89
CA LYS A 65 10.35 10.12 9.65
C LYS A 65 9.30 10.74 8.75
N ILE A 66 9.73 11.62 7.86
CA ILE A 66 8.84 12.26 6.88
C ILE A 66 8.23 11.20 5.95
N GLY A 67 9.03 10.23 5.50
CA GLY A 67 8.57 9.14 4.66
C GLY A 67 7.47 8.33 5.35
N ASN A 68 7.68 7.94 6.60
CA ASN A 68 6.73 7.20 7.42
C ASN A 68 5.42 8.00 7.68
N GLU A 69 5.52 9.30 7.96
CA GLU A 69 4.35 10.19 8.05
C GLU A 69 3.57 10.24 6.72
N ILE A 70 4.26 10.39 5.59
CA ILE A 70 3.64 10.40 4.26
C ILE A 70 2.96 9.04 3.97
N GLN A 71 3.60 7.92 4.32
CA GLN A 71 2.98 6.59 4.18
C GLN A 71 1.73 6.45 5.04
N SER A 72 1.73 6.96 6.28
CA SER A 72 0.55 6.97 7.14
C SER A 72 -0.61 7.78 6.51
N ILE A 73 -0.32 8.97 5.98
CA ILE A 73 -1.31 9.81 5.27
C ILE A 73 -1.86 9.08 4.03
N GLY A 74 -1.00 8.41 3.28
CA GLY A 74 -1.38 7.59 2.14
C GLY A 74 -2.38 6.49 2.54
N ASN A 75 -2.11 5.74 3.61
CA ASN A 75 -3.02 4.73 4.14
C ASN A 75 -4.36 5.31 4.59
N VAL A 76 -4.37 6.45 5.29
CA VAL A 76 -5.62 7.15 5.66
C VAL A 76 -6.43 7.55 4.43
N THR A 77 -5.75 7.93 3.33
CA THR A 77 -6.40 8.25 2.06
C THR A 77 -7.01 7.00 1.41
N VAL A 78 -6.32 5.86 1.45
CA VAL A 78 -6.88 4.56 1.00
C VAL A 78 -8.12 4.19 1.81
N ILE A 79 -8.02 4.22 3.14
CA ILE A 79 -9.12 3.91 4.06
C ILE A 79 -10.34 4.79 3.78
N SER A 80 -10.11 6.09 3.50
CA SER A 80 -11.19 7.02 3.13
C SER A 80 -11.92 6.59 1.86
N GLY A 81 -11.20 6.04 0.88
CA GLY A 81 -11.78 5.48 -0.35
C GLY A 81 -12.56 4.18 -0.12
N LEU A 82 -12.18 3.37 0.86
CA LEU A 82 -12.82 2.10 1.19
C LEU A 82 -14.07 2.28 2.08
N VAL A 83 -14.00 3.16 3.08
CA VAL A 83 -15.03 3.25 4.14
C VAL A 83 -16.11 4.29 3.84
N ILE A 84 -15.76 5.42 3.24
CA ILE A 84 -16.74 6.50 3.03
C ILE A 84 -17.60 6.19 1.80
N GLU A 85 -18.92 6.43 1.93
CA GLU A 85 -19.90 6.25 0.85
C GLU A 85 -19.79 7.33 -0.25
N PHE A 86 -18.68 7.32 -0.98
CA PHE A 86 -18.50 8.10 -2.20
C PHE A 86 -19.02 7.36 -3.44
N LYS A 87 -19.10 8.06 -4.57
CA LYS A 87 -19.30 7.45 -5.90
C LYS A 87 -18.12 6.52 -6.23
N ASP A 88 -18.36 5.44 -6.96
CA ASP A 88 -17.33 4.41 -7.28
C ASP A 88 -16.04 4.99 -7.86
N GLU A 89 -16.13 5.94 -8.80
CA GLU A 89 -14.93 6.62 -9.33
C GLU A 89 -14.11 7.32 -8.25
N THR A 90 -14.78 7.95 -7.30
CA THR A 90 -14.12 8.70 -6.22
C THR A 90 -13.47 7.74 -5.24
N LYS A 91 -14.14 6.64 -4.88
CA LYS A 91 -13.58 5.56 -4.05
C LYS A 91 -12.26 5.06 -4.65
N ILE A 92 -12.29 4.66 -5.92
CA ILE A 92 -11.11 4.11 -6.61
C ILE A 92 -10.01 5.16 -6.76
N LYS A 93 -10.35 6.42 -7.08
CA LYS A 93 -9.35 7.51 -7.15
C LYS A 93 -8.67 7.77 -5.81
N LEU A 94 -9.38 7.67 -4.69
CA LEU A 94 -8.79 7.82 -3.36
C LEU A 94 -7.84 6.66 -3.05
N VAL A 95 -8.21 5.43 -3.39
CA VAL A 95 -7.30 4.27 -3.26
C VAL A 95 -6.04 4.46 -4.11
N ILE A 96 -6.18 4.86 -5.39
CA ILE A 96 -5.05 5.15 -6.28
C ILE A 96 -4.16 6.26 -5.69
N ALA A 97 -4.76 7.37 -5.26
CA ALA A 97 -4.03 8.50 -4.71
C ALA A 97 -3.30 8.13 -3.42
N GLY A 98 -3.96 7.42 -2.51
CA GLY A 98 -3.36 6.94 -1.27
C GLY A 98 -2.18 6.03 -1.52
N ASN A 99 -2.31 5.06 -2.43
CA ASN A 99 -1.19 4.17 -2.82
C ASN A 99 -0.03 4.93 -3.46
N TRP A 100 -0.28 5.93 -4.32
CA TRP A 100 0.80 6.78 -4.84
C TRP A 100 1.47 7.62 -3.74
N THR A 101 0.70 8.15 -2.79
CA THR A 101 1.25 8.87 -1.64
C THR A 101 2.12 7.94 -0.79
N GLN A 102 1.69 6.70 -0.53
CA GLN A 102 2.52 5.72 0.17
C GLN A 102 3.81 5.40 -0.59
N ALA A 103 3.74 5.22 -1.91
CA ALA A 103 4.94 4.99 -2.71
C ALA A 103 5.93 6.16 -2.63
N LEU A 104 5.44 7.41 -2.63
CA LEU A 104 6.27 8.59 -2.39
C LEU A 104 6.89 8.57 -0.98
N GLY A 105 6.11 8.21 0.04
CA GLY A 105 6.60 8.09 1.42
C GLY A 105 7.73 7.08 1.55
N GLY A 106 7.55 5.87 1.01
CA GLY A 106 8.58 4.84 0.99
C GLY A 106 9.85 5.29 0.25
N LEU A 107 9.72 5.98 -0.89
CA LEU A 107 10.88 6.55 -1.59
C LEU A 107 11.54 7.71 -0.85
N THR A 108 10.78 8.48 -0.06
CA THR A 108 11.32 9.59 0.74
C THR A 108 12.18 9.03 1.86
N ALA A 109 11.73 7.95 2.51
CA ALA A 109 12.49 7.31 3.58
C ALA A 109 13.88 6.81 3.14
N LEU A 110 14.03 6.41 1.87
CA LEU A 110 15.32 5.95 1.31
C LEU A 110 16.39 7.04 1.23
N ALA A 111 16.00 8.31 1.20
CA ALA A 111 16.91 9.37 0.77
C ALA A 111 18.02 9.65 1.79
N ASP A 112 17.75 9.50 3.09
CA ASP A 112 18.78 9.62 4.14
C ASP A 112 19.70 8.39 4.15
N GLU A 113 19.14 7.18 4.00
CA GLU A 113 19.89 5.91 3.96
C GLU A 113 20.92 5.85 2.80
N PHE A 114 20.67 6.57 1.70
CA PHE A 114 21.66 6.68 0.61
C PHE A 114 22.79 7.66 0.90
N GLU A 115 22.57 8.66 1.76
CA GLU A 115 23.59 9.64 2.14
C GLU A 115 24.54 9.06 3.20
N ASP A 116 24.05 8.14 4.03
CA ASP A 116 24.81 7.46 5.10
C ASP A 116 25.16 5.98 4.82
N ALA A 117 25.15 5.57 3.53
CA ALA A 117 25.35 4.20 3.02
C ALA A 117 26.67 3.47 3.38
N SER A 118 27.43 3.98 4.35
CA SER A 118 28.63 3.38 4.95
C SER A 118 28.30 2.22 5.88
N ASP A 119 27.11 2.19 6.50
CA ASP A 119 26.69 1.14 7.42
C ASP A 119 25.92 0.01 6.72
N LYS A 120 26.39 -1.22 6.95
CA LYS A 120 25.85 -2.41 6.27
C LYS A 120 24.47 -2.81 6.76
N ASP A 121 24.03 -2.26 7.88
CA ASP A 121 22.83 -2.69 8.58
C ASP A 121 21.56 -1.94 8.13
N GLU A 122 21.70 -0.81 7.41
CA GLU A 122 20.60 -0.09 6.73
C GLU A 122 20.09 -0.79 5.46
N SER A 123 20.83 -1.78 4.93
CA SER A 123 20.49 -2.44 3.66
C SER A 123 19.10 -3.09 3.68
N PHE A 124 18.62 -3.50 4.85
CA PHE A 124 17.28 -4.07 5.00
C PHE A 124 16.16 -3.03 4.95
N ASN A 125 16.36 -1.86 5.54
CA ASN A 125 15.42 -0.73 5.45
C ASN A 125 15.33 -0.22 3.99
N ILE A 126 16.47 -0.05 3.32
CA ILE A 126 16.54 0.34 1.89
C ILE A 126 15.74 -0.63 1.02
N ILE A 127 15.99 -1.94 1.16
CA ILE A 127 15.30 -2.97 0.37
C ILE A 127 13.81 -2.98 0.73
N GLY A 128 13.48 -2.87 2.01
CA GLY A 128 12.11 -2.86 2.51
C GLY A 128 11.30 -1.71 1.95
N ASN A 129 11.78 -0.47 2.13
CA ASN A 129 11.17 0.76 1.65
C ASN A 129 11.03 0.80 0.12
N LEU A 130 12.03 0.30 -0.62
CA LEU A 130 11.94 0.16 -2.07
C LEU A 130 10.85 -0.84 -2.50
N LEU A 131 10.80 -2.02 -1.88
CA LEU A 131 9.76 -3.02 -2.17
C LEU A 131 8.36 -2.49 -1.80
N GLN A 132 8.21 -1.78 -0.69
CA GLN A 132 6.96 -1.12 -0.31
C GLN A 132 6.53 -0.10 -1.37
N ALA A 133 7.45 0.74 -1.85
CA ALA A 133 7.16 1.71 -2.90
C ALA A 133 6.73 1.06 -4.22
N ILE A 134 7.41 -0.03 -4.63
CA ILE A 134 7.04 -0.82 -5.81
C ILE A 134 5.65 -1.44 -5.63
N GLY A 135 5.38 -2.07 -4.49
CA GLY A 135 4.12 -2.73 -4.20
C GLY A 135 2.94 -1.75 -4.23
N ASN A 136 3.10 -0.58 -3.59
CA ASN A 136 2.12 0.50 -3.60
C ASN A 136 1.90 1.08 -5.00
N SER A 137 2.96 1.24 -5.79
CA SER A 137 2.85 1.68 -7.19
C SER A 137 2.05 0.68 -8.04
N LEU A 138 2.27 -0.62 -7.85
CA LEU A 138 1.51 -1.67 -8.55
C LEU A 138 0.04 -1.65 -8.14
N GLN A 139 -0.30 -1.54 -6.85
CA GLN A 139 -1.70 -1.40 -6.41
C GLN A 139 -2.37 -0.17 -7.03
N ALA A 140 -1.67 0.96 -7.11
CA ALA A 140 -2.19 2.16 -7.77
C ALA A 140 -2.44 1.92 -9.28
N ILE A 141 -1.56 1.19 -9.97
CA ILE A 141 -1.75 0.80 -11.37
C ILE A 141 -2.94 -0.16 -11.52
N GLY A 142 -3.09 -1.15 -10.63
CA GLY A 142 -4.25 -2.04 -10.58
C GLY A 142 -5.57 -1.27 -10.48
N GLY A 143 -5.62 -0.28 -9.58
CA GLY A 143 -6.76 0.64 -9.45
C GLY A 143 -7.03 1.47 -10.72
N ILE A 144 -6.00 1.86 -11.49
CA ILE A 144 -6.18 2.56 -12.77
C ILE A 144 -6.88 1.66 -13.80
N TYR A 145 -6.54 0.38 -13.86
CA TYR A 145 -7.23 -0.58 -14.73
C TYR A 145 -8.71 -0.73 -14.35
N GLU A 146 -9.01 -0.83 -13.05
CA GLU A 146 -10.38 -0.88 -12.54
C GLU A 146 -11.17 0.41 -12.83
N LEU A 147 -10.58 1.58 -12.61
CA LEU A 147 -11.22 2.86 -12.91
C LEU A 147 -11.55 2.98 -14.40
N LYS A 148 -10.67 2.48 -15.27
CA LYS A 148 -10.87 2.50 -16.72
C LYS A 148 -12.00 1.56 -17.14
N SER A 149 -12.13 0.38 -16.55
CA SER A 149 -13.24 -0.55 -16.86
C SER A 149 -14.59 0.05 -16.46
N ILE A 150 -14.72 0.59 -15.23
CA ILE A 150 -15.98 1.18 -14.73
C ILE A 150 -16.39 2.44 -15.51
N ARG A 151 -15.43 3.24 -16.00
CA ARG A 151 -15.73 4.38 -16.88
C ARG A 151 -16.27 3.95 -18.22
N ARG A 152 -15.72 2.87 -18.78
CA ARG A 152 -16.12 2.35 -20.08
C ARG A 152 -17.50 1.69 -20.00
N GLU A 153 -17.75 0.85 -19.00
CA GLU A 153 -19.08 0.25 -18.75
C GLU A 153 -20.18 1.32 -18.66
N ARG A 154 -19.91 2.44 -17.96
CA ARG A 154 -20.87 3.56 -17.88
C ARG A 154 -21.01 4.35 -19.19
N GLN A 155 -19.98 4.38 -20.02
CA GLN A 155 -20.05 5.03 -21.33
C GLN A 155 -20.86 4.17 -22.30
N ASP A 156 -20.60 2.86 -22.34
CA ASP A 156 -21.35 1.90 -23.15
C ASP A 156 -22.82 1.87 -22.78
N SER A 157 -23.13 1.92 -21.47
CA SER A 157 -24.51 2.00 -20.97
C SER A 157 -25.22 3.27 -21.43
N LYS A 158 -24.51 4.40 -21.53
CA LYS A 158 -25.08 5.65 -22.06
C LYS A 158 -25.28 5.60 -23.56
N ASP A 159 -24.33 5.01 -24.30
CA ASP A 159 -24.39 4.91 -25.74
C ASP A 159 -25.52 3.96 -26.19
N GLN A 160 -25.79 2.88 -25.45
CA GLN A 160 -26.96 2.00 -25.67
C GLN A 160 -28.31 2.69 -25.39
N LEU A 161 -28.36 3.59 -24.41
CA LEU A 161 -29.57 4.38 -24.14
C LEU A 161 -29.85 5.44 -25.22
N VAL A 162 -28.82 5.86 -25.96
CA VAL A 162 -28.91 6.90 -26.99
C VAL A 162 -29.05 6.32 -28.40
N ASN A 163 -28.46 5.15 -28.66
CA ASN A 163 -28.49 4.49 -29.96
C ASN A 163 -29.03 3.06 -29.81
N ASP A 164 -30.17 2.74 -30.46
CA ASP A 164 -30.73 1.39 -30.63
C ASP A 164 -29.84 0.52 -31.55
N THR A 165 -28.52 0.47 -31.32
CA THR A 165 -27.59 -0.31 -32.14
C THR A 165 -27.02 -1.45 -31.30
N GLU A 166 -27.44 -2.67 -31.61
CA GLU A 166 -26.77 -3.91 -31.19
C GLU A 166 -25.36 -3.95 -31.81
N GLY A 167 -24.41 -3.28 -31.15
CA GLY A 167 -22.98 -3.45 -31.41
C GLY A 167 -22.50 -4.81 -30.90
N ASN A 168 -21.35 -5.27 -31.42
CA ASN A 168 -20.71 -6.56 -31.15
C ASN A 168 -20.33 -6.76 -29.67
N LEU A 169 -21.33 -7.04 -28.84
CA LEU A 169 -21.32 -6.99 -27.38
C LEU A 169 -20.36 -8.02 -26.77
N ASP A 170 -20.26 -9.20 -27.39
CA ASP A 170 -19.49 -10.34 -26.86
C ASP A 170 -17.98 -10.07 -26.83
N ASN A 171 -17.43 -9.45 -27.88
CA ASN A 171 -16.00 -9.12 -27.93
C ASN A 171 -15.62 -8.01 -26.95
N GLN A 172 -16.54 -7.07 -26.70
CA GLN A 172 -16.34 -5.97 -25.77
C GLN A 172 -16.37 -6.46 -24.31
N VAL A 173 -17.38 -7.26 -23.96
CA VAL A 173 -17.53 -7.85 -22.62
C VAL A 173 -16.30 -8.71 -22.25
N ASN A 174 -15.82 -9.54 -23.19
CA ASN A 174 -14.61 -10.34 -22.94
C ASN A 174 -13.38 -9.46 -22.68
N SER A 175 -13.18 -8.38 -23.46
CA SER A 175 -12.04 -7.48 -23.29
C SER A 175 -12.06 -6.63 -22.01
N GLU A 176 -13.22 -6.45 -21.39
CA GLU A 176 -13.36 -5.72 -20.11
C GLU A 176 -13.19 -6.66 -18.92
N LEU A 177 -13.71 -7.89 -19.03
CA LEU A 177 -13.45 -8.94 -18.05
C LEU A 177 -11.94 -9.21 -17.93
N ASP A 178 -11.22 -9.21 -19.04
CA ASP A 178 -9.77 -9.39 -19.06
C ASP A 178 -9.03 -8.24 -18.36
N LYS A 179 -9.39 -6.97 -18.61
CA LYS A 179 -8.79 -5.81 -17.92
C LYS A 179 -9.08 -5.80 -16.43
N LYS A 180 -10.29 -6.18 -16.01
CA LYS A 180 -10.66 -6.26 -14.60
C LYS A 180 -9.85 -7.34 -13.88
N LYS A 181 -9.68 -8.51 -14.51
CA LYS A 181 -8.81 -9.58 -13.99
C LYS A 181 -7.35 -9.16 -13.93
N GLU A 182 -6.86 -8.45 -14.94
CA GLU A 182 -5.50 -7.93 -14.98
C GLU A 182 -5.27 -6.92 -13.84
N GLY A 183 -6.18 -5.95 -13.66
CA GLY A 183 -6.12 -4.98 -12.57
C GLY A 183 -6.09 -5.66 -11.19
N GLN A 184 -6.96 -6.63 -10.96
CA GLN A 184 -6.98 -7.41 -9.71
C GLN A 184 -5.70 -8.21 -9.49
N SER A 185 -5.12 -8.77 -10.56
CA SER A 185 -3.87 -9.54 -10.46
C SER A 185 -2.69 -8.63 -10.12
N ILE A 186 -2.62 -7.45 -10.74
CA ILE A 186 -1.59 -6.44 -10.46
C ILE A 186 -1.71 -5.95 -9.01
N ASP A 187 -2.93 -5.66 -8.54
CA ASP A 187 -3.20 -5.26 -7.17
C ASP A 187 -2.77 -6.33 -6.14
N THR A 188 -3.11 -7.59 -6.42
CA THR A 188 -2.70 -8.73 -5.58
C THR A 188 -1.18 -8.86 -5.51
N ILE A 189 -0.48 -8.78 -6.65
CA ILE A 189 0.99 -8.86 -6.70
C ILE A 189 1.60 -7.67 -5.95
N GLY A 190 1.07 -6.46 -6.17
CA GLY A 190 1.53 -5.26 -5.49
C GLY A 190 1.40 -5.36 -3.98
N SER A 191 0.27 -5.86 -3.48
CA SER A 191 0.03 -6.05 -2.05
C SER A 191 1.03 -7.02 -1.41
N TRP A 192 1.35 -8.14 -2.08
CA TRP A 192 2.33 -9.10 -1.57
C TRP A 192 3.78 -8.58 -1.64
N ILE A 193 4.14 -7.82 -2.68
CA ILE A 193 5.44 -7.17 -2.77
C ILE A 193 5.60 -6.15 -1.64
N GLN A 194 4.57 -5.36 -1.36
CA GLN A 194 4.57 -4.42 -0.23
C GLN A 194 4.73 -5.17 1.09
N ALA A 195 4.00 -6.27 1.29
CA ALA A 195 4.09 -7.07 2.51
C ALA A 195 5.50 -7.64 2.74
N LEU A 196 6.16 -8.13 1.69
CA LEU A 196 7.57 -8.53 1.78
C LEU A 196 8.47 -7.35 2.14
N GLY A 197 8.22 -6.19 1.54
CA GLY A 197 8.94 -4.95 1.86
C GLY A 197 8.83 -4.57 3.34
N SER A 198 7.62 -4.54 3.91
CA SER A 198 7.44 -4.19 5.33
C SER A 198 8.11 -5.18 6.29
N VAL A 199 8.18 -6.46 5.91
CA VAL A 199 8.94 -7.45 6.71
C VAL A 199 10.43 -7.18 6.67
N PHE A 200 10.97 -6.76 5.52
CA PHE A 200 12.38 -6.35 5.43
C PHE A 200 12.66 -5.08 6.23
N SER A 201 11.79 -4.06 6.17
CA SER A 201 11.89 -2.86 7.01
C SER A 201 11.85 -3.21 8.50
N LEU A 202 10.93 -4.09 8.94
CA LEU A 202 10.91 -4.57 10.33
C LEU A 202 12.23 -5.24 10.74
N ILE A 203 12.83 -6.05 9.87
CA ILE A 203 14.12 -6.69 10.16
C ILE A 203 15.24 -5.64 10.27
N GLY A 204 15.23 -4.62 9.41
CA GLY A 204 16.19 -3.52 9.48
C GLY A 204 16.02 -2.71 10.75
N GLN A 205 14.80 -2.28 11.09
CA GLN A 205 14.51 -1.59 12.36
C GLN A 205 14.98 -2.39 13.58
N ILE A 206 14.72 -3.70 13.64
CA ILE A 206 15.18 -4.53 14.77
C ILE A 206 16.72 -4.51 14.88
N ARG A 207 17.44 -4.50 13.76
CA ARG A 207 18.90 -4.51 13.74
C ARG A 207 19.47 -3.17 14.18
N GLU A 208 19.03 -2.10 13.53
CA GLU A 208 19.44 -0.73 13.81
C GLU A 208 19.29 -0.38 15.30
N GLU A 209 18.10 -0.64 15.84
CA GLU A 209 17.78 -0.36 17.24
C GLU A 209 18.54 -1.23 18.23
N SER A 210 18.85 -2.48 17.86
CA SER A 210 19.66 -3.36 18.70
C SER A 210 21.10 -2.86 18.81
N GLU A 211 21.66 -2.32 17.72
CA GLU A 211 23.02 -1.79 17.70
C GLU A 211 23.15 -0.48 18.48
N GLU A 212 22.16 0.42 18.35
CA GLU A 212 22.12 1.64 19.17
C GLU A 212 22.09 1.33 20.68
N LEU A 213 21.29 0.32 21.07
CA LEU A 213 21.22 -0.13 22.45
C LEU A 213 22.59 -0.65 22.94
N GLU A 214 23.28 -1.49 22.15
CA GLU A 214 24.61 -2.00 22.48
C GLU A 214 25.70 -0.92 22.50
N GLY A 215 25.57 0.11 21.65
CA GLY A 215 26.47 1.26 21.59
C GLY A 215 26.33 2.21 22.78
N SER A 216 25.11 2.34 23.33
CA SER A 216 24.81 3.22 24.47
C SER A 216 25.36 2.74 25.83
N ASP A 217 25.77 1.46 25.92
CA ASP A 217 26.34 0.83 27.12
C ASP A 217 27.89 0.96 27.23
N LYS A 218 28.56 1.71 26.32
CA LYS A 218 30.01 2.00 26.34
C LYS A 218 30.32 3.45 26.67
#